data_AF-A0A818B8S9-F1
#
_entry.id   AF-A0A818B8S9-F1
#
_cell.length_a   1.000
_cell.length_b   1.000
_cell.length_c   1.000
_cell.angle_alpha   90.00
_cell.angle_beta   90.00
_cell.angle_gamma   90.00
#
_symmetry.space_group_name_H-M   'P 1'
#
loop_
_entity.id
_entity.type
_entity.pdbx_description
1 polymer ?
#
loop_
_entity_poly.entity_id
_entity_poly.type
_entity_poly.pdbx_seq_one_letter_code
_entity_poly.pdbx_strand_id
1 'polypeptide(L)' 'MNRNTQAATPYGSGFPPRPPPPSPWWCNSCRRSNPGRRYQCQVCRRGNTYDLCDRCINKAPTLHPGHPFRLV' A
#
# COMPACT_ATOMS: atom_id res chain seq x y z
N MET A 1 48.54 -17.34 -3.31
CA MET A 1 47.33 -16.77 -3.95
C MET A 1 46.11 -17.44 -3.35
N ASN A 2 45.51 -16.91 -2.28
CA ASN A 2 44.30 -17.48 -1.67
C ASN A 2 43.33 -16.36 -1.31
N ARG A 3 42.28 -16.15 -2.14
CA ARG A 3 41.10 -15.38 -1.78
C ARG A 3 39.88 -16.25 -2.02
N ASN A 4 39.53 -17.04 -1.02
CA ASN A 4 38.22 -17.67 -0.96
C ASN A 4 37.33 -16.75 -0.11
N THR A 5 36.87 -15.66 -0.72
CA THR A 5 35.96 -14.71 -0.08
C THR A 5 34.55 -15.28 -0.20
N GLN A 6 34.18 -16.15 0.73
CA GLN A 6 32.81 -16.60 0.88
C GLN A 6 32.00 -15.45 1.49
N ALA A 7 31.06 -14.93 0.71
CA ALA A 7 30.04 -13.99 1.15
C ALA A 7 29.14 -14.69 2.18
N ALA A 8 29.16 -14.21 3.43
CA ALA A 8 28.20 -14.61 4.44
C ALA A 8 27.47 -13.36 4.92
N THR A 9 26.29 -13.13 4.36
CA THR A 9 25.30 -12.18 4.87
C THR A 9 24.82 -12.65 6.26
N PRO A 10 24.50 -11.74 7.19
CA PRO A 10 24.25 -12.07 8.60
C PRO A 10 22.85 -12.62 8.92
N TYR A 11 22.11 -13.17 7.94
CA TYR A 11 20.74 -13.62 8.17
C TYR A 11 20.69 -15.06 8.69
N GLY A 12 21.04 -15.21 9.96
CA GLY A 12 20.80 -16.42 10.75
C GLY A 12 19.31 -16.61 11.07
N SER A 13 18.79 -17.78 10.70
CA SER A 13 17.77 -18.57 11.40
C SER A 13 16.53 -17.87 12.01
N GLY A 14 15.37 -18.02 11.34
CA GLY A 14 14.13 -18.38 12.06
C GLY A 14 12.91 -17.44 12.04
N PHE A 15 12.93 -16.30 11.36
CA PHE A 15 11.74 -15.43 11.27
C PHE A 15 11.02 -15.61 9.93
N PRO A 16 9.67 -15.77 9.90
CA PRO A 16 8.95 -15.67 8.63
C PRO A 16 9.24 -14.30 8.02
N PRO A 17 9.36 -14.17 6.69
CA PRO A 17 9.60 -12.88 6.06
C PRO A 17 8.51 -11.93 6.55
N ARG A 18 8.91 -10.90 7.32
CA ARG A 18 7.99 -9.85 7.72
C ARG A 18 7.44 -9.29 6.40
N PRO A 19 6.11 -9.27 6.18
CA PRO A 19 5.59 -8.73 4.95
C PRO A 19 6.20 -7.33 4.77
N PRO A 20 6.66 -6.98 3.56
CA PRO A 20 7.25 -5.68 3.31
C PRO A 20 6.30 -4.63 3.88
N PRO A 21 6.81 -3.59 4.56
CA PRO A 21 5.94 -2.52 5.05
C PRO A 21 5.09 -2.06 3.86
N PRO A 22 3.75 -1.95 4.02
CA PRO A 22 2.90 -1.53 2.92
C PRO A 22 3.47 -0.23 2.37
N SER A 23 3.72 -0.18 1.07
CA SER A 23 4.20 1.03 0.41
C SER A 23 3.31 2.20 0.87
N PRO A 24 3.89 3.35 1.25
CA PRO A 24 3.11 4.46 1.77
C PRO A 24 2.17 4.97 0.67
N TRP A 25 0.93 4.48 0.67
CA TRP A 25 -0.13 5.02 -0.15
C TRP A 25 -0.73 6.21 0.59
N TRP A 26 -1.26 7.15 -0.17
CA TRP A 26 -1.83 8.37 0.34
C TRP A 26 -3.30 8.41 0.01
N CYS A 27 -4.12 8.84 0.97
CA CYS A 27 -5.54 9.06 0.72
C CYS A 27 -5.71 10.34 -0.09
N ASN A 28 -6.38 10.28 -1.25
CA ASN A 28 -6.62 11.46 -2.09
C ASN A 28 -7.52 12.50 -1.40
N SER A 29 -8.34 12.07 -0.43
CA SER A 29 -9.24 12.94 0.31
C SER A 29 -8.57 13.68 1.46
N CYS A 30 -7.85 12.97 2.34
CA CYS A 30 -7.25 13.57 3.54
C CYS A 30 -5.74 13.79 3.44
N ARG A 31 -5.11 13.38 2.32
CA ARG A 31 -3.66 13.48 2.04
C ARG A 31 -2.75 12.90 3.12
N ARG A 32 -3.28 11.96 3.93
CA ARG A 32 -2.49 11.24 4.93
C ARG A 32 -1.93 9.96 4.32
N SER A 33 -0.68 9.67 4.65
CA SER A 33 -0.09 8.37 4.38
C SER A 33 -0.62 7.37 5.40
N ASN A 34 -1.19 6.26 4.94
CA ASN A 34 -1.83 5.28 5.80
C ASN A 34 -1.17 3.90 5.60
N PRO A 35 -0.79 3.19 6.68
CA PRO A 35 -0.38 1.79 6.59
C PRO A 35 -1.57 0.81 6.69
N GLY A 36 -2.81 1.31 6.87
CA GLY A 36 -4.01 0.50 7.06
C GLY A 36 -4.73 0.13 5.75
N ARG A 37 -6.04 -0.11 5.87
CA ARG A 37 -6.95 -0.45 4.75
C ARG A 37 -6.98 0.64 3.68
N ARG A 38 -6.64 0.27 2.45
CA ARG A 38 -6.71 1.12 1.25
C ARG A 38 -7.94 0.76 0.43
N TYR A 39 -8.75 1.75 0.11
CA TYR A 39 -9.91 1.57 -0.76
C TYR A 39 -9.64 2.26 -2.09
N GLN A 40 -9.40 1.47 -3.13
CA GLN A 40 -9.12 1.96 -4.46
C GLN A 40 -10.39 1.99 -5.31
N CYS A 41 -10.64 3.11 -5.97
CA CYS A 41 -11.70 3.22 -6.98
C CYS A 41 -11.45 2.25 -8.15
N GLN A 42 -12.43 1.41 -8.46
CA GLN A 42 -12.29 0.41 -9.53
C GLN A 42 -12.51 0.98 -10.93
N VAL A 43 -13.12 2.16 -11.04
CA VAL A 43 -13.50 2.79 -12.32
C VAL A 43 -12.44 3.78 -12.82
N CYS A 44 -11.75 4.49 -11.93
CA CYS A 44 -10.79 5.55 -12.28
C CYS A 44 -9.43 5.08 -12.85
N ARG A 45 -9.36 3.85 -13.39
CA ARG A 45 -8.13 3.26 -13.94
C ARG A 45 -7.52 4.02 -15.14
N ARG A 46 -8.23 5.00 -15.71
CA ARG A 46 -7.78 5.79 -16.89
C ARG A 46 -6.77 6.90 -16.60
N GLY A 47 -6.24 7.02 -15.38
CA GLY A 47 -5.12 7.94 -15.12
C GLY A 47 -4.96 8.44 -13.69
N ASN A 48 -5.88 8.13 -12.77
CA ASN A 48 -5.71 8.50 -11.37
C ASN A 48 -6.36 7.45 -10.47
N THR A 49 -5.55 6.69 -9.73
CA THR A 49 -6.08 5.76 -8.74
C THR A 49 -6.62 6.57 -7.57
N TYR A 50 -7.93 6.74 -7.51
CA TYR A 50 -8.55 7.44 -6.39
C TYR A 50 -8.58 6.52 -5.17
N ASP A 51 -7.66 6.78 -4.24
CA ASP A 51 -7.47 5.98 -3.05
C ASP A 51 -8.07 6.68 -1.83
N LEU A 52 -8.88 5.95 -1.07
CA LEU A 52 -9.50 6.40 0.16
C LEU A 52 -9.06 5.53 1.32
N CYS A 53 -8.90 6.14 2.50
CA CYS A 53 -8.72 5.41 3.74
C CYS A 53 -10.06 5.04 4.38
N ASP A 54 -10.00 4.15 5.37
CA ASP A 54 -11.17 3.68 6.14
C ASP A 54 -12.00 4.80 6.77
N ARG A 55 -11.40 5.97 7.07
CA ARG A 55 -12.13 7.14 7.55
C ARG A 55 -12.83 7.92 6.43
N CYS A 56 -12.26 7.92 5.22
CA CYS A 56 -12.75 8.68 4.09
C CYS A 56 -13.70 7.88 3.19
N ILE A 57 -13.71 6.54 3.30
CA ILE A 57 -14.60 5.67 2.51
C ILE A 57 -16.09 5.97 2.77
N ASN A 58 -16.47 6.36 3.98
CA ASN A 58 -17.86 6.77 4.28
C ASN A 58 -18.28 8.04 3.53
N LYS A 59 -17.31 8.85 3.12
CA LYS A 59 -17.53 10.05 2.30
C LYS A 59 -17.34 9.77 0.80
N ALA A 60 -17.01 8.54 0.41
CA ALA A 60 -16.85 8.15 -0.99
C ALA A 60 -18.02 8.58 -1.89
N PRO A 61 -19.31 8.35 -1.57
CA PRO A 61 -20.41 8.78 -2.43
C PRO A 61 -20.49 10.31 -2.59
N THR A 62 -19.96 11.08 -1.64
CA THR A 62 -19.95 12.55 -1.70
C THR A 62 -18.69 13.09 -2.41
N LEU A 63 -17.53 12.48 -2.14
CA LEU A 63 -16.24 12.87 -2.70
C LEU A 63 -16.07 12.39 -4.13
N HIS A 64 -16.69 11.26 -4.45
CA HIS A 64 -16.52 10.57 -5.71
C HIS A 64 -17.80 9.77 -6.07
N PRO A 65 -18.89 10.47 -6.42
CA PRO A 65 -20.19 9.88 -6.70
C PRO A 65 -20.14 8.95 -7.92
N GLY A 66 -20.95 7.88 -7.86
CA GLY A 66 -21.15 6.97 -8.99
C GLY A 66 -20.06 5.93 -9.22
N HIS A 67 -18.98 5.91 -8.43
CA HIS A 67 -17.88 4.97 -8.60
C HIS A 67 -17.74 4.00 -7.41
N PRO A 68 -17.67 2.68 -7.66
CA PRO A 68 -17.42 1.68 -6.61
C PRO A 68 -15.95 1.69 -6.16
N PHE A 69 -15.77 1.52 -4.86
CA PHE A 69 -14.47 1.37 -4.20
C PHE A 69 -14.28 -0.08 -3.75
N ARG A 70 -13.05 -0.59 -3.88
CA ARG A 70 -12.67 -1.92 -3.45
C ARG A 70 -11.51 -1.84 -2.46
N LEU A 71 -11.57 -2.67 -1.42
CA LEU A 71 -10.46 -2.86 -0.50
C LEU A 71 -9.31 -3.57 -1.22
N VAL A 72 -8.12 -2.97 -1.18
CA VAL A 72 -6.87 -3.48 -1.77
C VAL A 72 -5.74 -3.50 -0.75
#